data_AF-A0A1B8ZBK3-F1
#
_entry.id   AF-A0A1B8ZBK3-F1
#
_cell.length_a   1.000
_cell.length_b   1.000
_cell.length_c   1.000
_cell.angle_alpha   90.00
_cell.angle_beta   90.00
_cell.angle_gamma   90.00
#
_symmetry.space_group_name_H-M   'P 1'
#
loop_
_entity.id
_entity.type
_entity.pdbx_description
1 polymer ?
#
loop_
_entity_poly.entity_id
_entity_poly.type
_entity_poly.pdbx_seq_one_letter_code
_entity_poly.pdbx_strand_id
1 'polypeptide(L)'
;MKKIISCFLIATSSVVWAQTGINTENPKATLDITAKKDILTIDGLLPPRLTRAELTEKGNTLYGAEQDGTIIYINDISGGDTESQRKNIDGKGLYIFDADAANKEGRWMCLFCYGFA
;
A
#
# COMPACT_ATOMS: atom_id res chain seq x y z
N MET A 1 27.74 6.96 52.74
CA MET A 1 27.25 7.79 51.63
C MET A 1 27.66 7.17 50.28
N LYS A 2 26.98 6.11 49.81
CA LYS A 2 27.28 5.47 48.50
C LYS A 2 26.03 4.92 47.78
N LYS A 3 24.84 4.96 48.40
CA LYS A 3 23.62 4.32 47.87
C LYS A 3 22.67 5.27 47.12
N ILE A 4 22.92 6.59 47.14
CA ILE A 4 22.02 7.58 46.54
C ILE A 4 22.37 7.86 45.06
N ILE A 5 23.59 7.53 44.62
CA ILE A 5 24.04 7.76 43.24
C ILE A 5 23.40 6.77 42.24
N SER A 6 22.91 5.62 42.72
CA SER A 6 22.42 4.56 41.82
C SER A 6 21.03 4.82 41.22
N CYS A 7 20.25 5.77 41.75
CA CYS A 7 18.89 6.07 41.25
C CYS A 7 18.85 7.15 40.15
N PHE A 8 19.94 7.92 39.95
CA PHE A 8 19.95 9.00 38.97
C PHE A 8 20.24 8.53 37.54
N LEU A 9 20.54 7.24 37.35
CA LEU A 9 20.97 6.66 36.07
C LEU A 9 19.83 6.15 35.15
N ILE A 10 18.55 6.29 35.54
CA ILE A 10 17.42 5.67 34.81
C ILE A 10 16.61 6.66 33.95
N ALA A 11 16.93 7.97 33.95
CA ALA A 11 16.05 8.98 33.33
C ALA A 11 16.49 9.49 31.94
N THR A 12 16.97 8.61 31.05
CA THR A 12 17.23 9.00 29.64
C THR A 12 16.74 7.94 28.65
N SER A 13 15.46 7.58 28.71
CA SER A 13 14.83 6.94 27.55
C SER A 13 14.62 8.01 26.47
N SER A 14 15.56 8.11 25.54
CA SER A 14 15.40 8.90 24.32
C SER A 14 14.16 8.40 23.57
N VAL A 15 13.18 9.30 23.43
CA VAL A 15 11.98 9.07 22.61
C VAL A 15 12.44 9.15 21.15
N VAL A 16 12.86 8.02 20.59
CA VAL A 16 13.16 7.93 19.16
C VAL A 16 11.83 7.92 18.41
N TRP A 17 11.54 9.03 17.73
CA TRP A 17 10.46 9.12 16.77
C TRP A 17 10.86 8.27 15.57
N ALA A 18 10.12 7.19 15.30
CA ALA A 18 10.28 6.42 14.07
C ALA A 18 9.76 7.26 12.88
N GLN A 19 10.51 8.29 12.48
CA GLN A 19 10.23 9.00 11.23
C GLN A 19 10.36 7.99 10.07
N THR A 20 9.26 7.76 9.36
CA THR A 20 9.18 6.86 8.21
C THR A 20 9.20 7.67 6.90
N GLY A 21 10.31 8.39 6.71
CA GLY A 21 10.66 9.01 5.45
C GLY A 21 11.59 8.14 4.62
N ILE A 22 11.37 8.03 3.31
CA ILE A 22 12.36 7.48 2.38
C ILE A 22 12.96 8.65 1.59
N ASN A 23 14.25 8.88 1.76
CA ASN A 23 14.98 10.03 1.21
C ASN A 23 14.39 11.40 1.61
N THR A 24 13.74 11.50 2.78
CA THR A 24 13.21 12.77 3.31
C THR A 24 13.53 12.90 4.80
N GLU A 25 14.24 13.97 5.16
CA GLU A 25 14.66 14.25 6.54
C GLU A 25 13.51 14.78 7.40
N ASN A 26 12.48 15.37 6.77
CA ASN A 26 11.33 15.95 7.46
C ASN A 26 10.02 15.47 6.80
N PRO A 27 9.60 14.22 7.06
CA PRO A 27 8.39 13.63 6.49
C PRO A 27 7.15 14.48 6.79
N LYS A 28 6.31 14.74 5.79
CA LYS A 28 5.03 15.46 5.93
C LYS A 28 3.81 14.54 6.03
N ALA A 29 4.02 13.24 5.89
CA ALA A 29 3.01 12.20 6.02
C ALA A 29 3.62 10.99 6.74
N THR A 30 2.78 10.02 7.13
CA THR A 30 3.25 8.76 7.74
C THR A 30 4.21 8.00 6.84
N LEU A 31 4.04 8.07 5.52
CA LEU A 31 5.05 7.63 4.56
C LEU A 31 5.27 8.76 3.55
N ASP A 32 6.45 9.37 3.61
CA ASP A 32 6.85 10.42 2.68
C ASP A 32 8.08 9.93 1.90
N ILE A 33 7.97 9.89 0.59
CA ILE A 33 9.01 9.39 -0.31
C ILE A 33 9.42 10.52 -1.23
N THR A 34 10.66 10.96 -1.11
CA THR A 34 11.23 12.00 -1.99
C THR A 34 12.18 11.37 -3.01
N ALA A 35 12.12 11.84 -4.25
CA ALA A 35 13.03 11.40 -5.31
C ALA A 35 14.48 11.77 -4.98
N LYS A 36 15.43 10.85 -5.22
CA LYS A 36 16.86 11.10 -4.99
C LYS A 36 17.44 12.07 -6.04
N LYS A 37 16.80 12.19 -7.21
CA LYS A 37 17.18 13.10 -8.32
C LYS A 37 18.60 12.90 -8.86
N ASP A 38 19.14 11.69 -8.72
CA ASP A 38 20.41 11.28 -9.30
C ASP A 38 20.17 10.56 -10.64
N ILE A 39 21.02 10.79 -11.64
CA ILE A 39 20.81 10.38 -13.05
C ILE A 39 20.65 8.87 -13.20
N LEU A 40 21.32 8.09 -12.36
CA LEU A 40 21.29 6.62 -12.42
C LEU A 40 20.28 6.00 -11.45
N THR A 41 19.55 6.81 -10.67
CA THR A 41 18.57 6.30 -9.71
C THR A 41 17.20 6.17 -10.36
N ILE A 42 16.58 4.99 -10.20
CA ILE A 42 15.19 4.76 -10.59
C ILE A 42 14.30 5.12 -9.40
N ASP A 43 13.70 6.30 -9.43
CA ASP A 43 12.75 6.75 -8.42
C ASP A 43 11.36 6.16 -8.70
N GLY A 44 10.69 5.59 -7.70
CA GLY A 44 9.32 5.10 -7.83
C GLY A 44 8.82 4.31 -6.63
N LEU A 45 7.50 4.13 -6.56
CA LEU A 45 6.83 3.20 -5.64
C LEU A 45 6.30 2.02 -6.46
N LEU A 46 6.75 0.81 -6.13
CA LEU A 46 6.27 -0.40 -6.78
C LEU A 46 5.21 -1.09 -5.90
N PRO A 47 3.91 -0.96 -6.21
CA PRO A 47 2.88 -1.70 -5.49
C PRO A 47 2.96 -3.20 -5.82
N PRO A 48 2.32 -4.07 -5.01
CA PRO A 48 2.16 -5.49 -5.36
C PRO A 48 1.58 -5.65 -6.76
N ARG A 49 2.21 -6.50 -7.57
CA ARG A 49 1.77 -6.80 -8.93
C ARG A 49 1.05 -8.14 -8.93
N LEU A 50 -0.16 -8.16 -9.49
CA LEU A 50 -0.99 -9.35 -9.58
C LEU A 50 -1.59 -9.45 -10.99
N THR A 51 -1.86 -10.66 -11.42
CA THR A 51 -2.75 -10.94 -12.55
C THR A 51 -4.20 -10.99 -12.04
N ARG A 52 -5.17 -10.80 -12.94
CA ARG A 52 -6.58 -11.02 -12.59
C ARG A 52 -6.85 -12.49 -12.22
N ALA A 53 -6.10 -13.43 -12.77
CA ALA A 53 -6.16 -14.84 -12.40
C ALA A 53 -5.75 -15.08 -10.93
N GLU A 54 -4.63 -14.51 -10.48
CA GLU A 54 -4.19 -14.60 -9.07
C GLU A 54 -5.20 -13.95 -8.11
N LEU A 55 -5.83 -12.84 -8.52
CA LEU A 55 -6.94 -12.26 -7.74
C LEU A 55 -8.20 -13.13 -7.73
N THR A 56 -8.43 -13.91 -8.79
CA THR A 56 -9.54 -14.87 -8.85
C THR A 56 -9.30 -16.01 -7.86
N GLU A 57 -8.07 -16.53 -7.80
CA GLU A 57 -7.68 -17.58 -6.85
C GLU A 57 -7.78 -17.12 -5.40
N LYS A 58 -7.53 -15.83 -5.13
CA LYS A 58 -7.74 -15.21 -3.81
C LYS A 58 -9.22 -15.10 -3.40
N GLY A 59 -10.16 -15.26 -4.34
CA GLY A 59 -11.60 -15.20 -4.09
C GLY A 59 -12.08 -13.83 -3.57
N ASN A 60 -13.18 -13.83 -2.80
CA ASN A 60 -13.83 -12.61 -2.28
C ASN A 60 -13.77 -12.48 -0.76
N THR A 61 -12.95 -13.29 -0.09
CA THR A 61 -12.93 -13.38 1.38
C THR A 61 -11.69 -12.75 2.02
N LEU A 62 -10.62 -12.54 1.25
CA LEU A 62 -9.35 -12.02 1.78
C LEU A 62 -9.26 -10.50 1.79
N TYR A 63 -9.94 -9.83 0.86
CA TYR A 63 -10.03 -8.37 0.84
C TYR A 63 -11.40 -7.97 1.36
N GLY A 64 -11.42 -7.22 2.45
CA GLY A 64 -12.62 -6.68 3.10
C GLY A 64 -12.34 -5.32 3.72
N ALA A 65 -13.08 -4.96 4.77
CA ALA A 65 -13.00 -3.65 5.42
C ALA A 65 -11.57 -3.27 5.87
N GLU A 66 -10.80 -4.23 6.39
CA GLU A 66 -9.42 -4.00 6.85
C GLU A 66 -8.40 -3.75 5.71
N GLN A 67 -8.81 -3.99 4.47
CA GLN A 67 -7.99 -3.78 3.27
C GLN A 67 -8.52 -2.63 2.41
N ASP A 68 -9.51 -1.88 2.89
CA ASP A 68 -10.01 -0.71 2.18
C ASP A 68 -8.86 0.28 1.87
N GLY A 69 -8.82 0.79 0.64
CA GLY A 69 -7.74 1.63 0.16
C GLY A 69 -6.46 0.88 -0.25
N THR A 70 -6.43 -0.45 -0.24
CA THR A 70 -5.28 -1.23 -0.73
C THR A 70 -5.02 -0.93 -2.20
N ILE A 71 -3.77 -0.63 -2.55
CA ILE A 71 -3.35 -0.35 -3.93
C ILE A 71 -2.55 -1.53 -4.49
N ILE A 72 -2.93 -1.99 -5.68
CA ILE A 72 -2.21 -3.02 -6.44
C ILE A 72 -2.06 -2.60 -7.90
N TYR A 73 -1.13 -3.23 -8.61
CA TYR A 73 -1.02 -3.10 -10.06
C TYR A 73 -1.42 -4.40 -10.76
N ILE A 74 -2.39 -4.33 -11.67
CA ILE A 74 -2.77 -5.45 -12.52
C ILE A 74 -1.90 -5.47 -13.77
N ASN A 75 -1.07 -6.51 -13.90
CA ASN A 75 -0.11 -6.63 -15.01
C ASN A 75 -0.60 -7.55 -16.15
N ASP A 76 -1.64 -8.35 -15.92
CA ASP A 76 -2.28 -9.18 -16.93
C ASP A 76 -3.76 -9.47 -16.60
N ILE A 77 -4.58 -9.47 -17.64
CA ILE A 77 -6.02 -9.74 -17.60
C ILE A 77 -6.43 -10.88 -18.54
N SER A 78 -5.46 -11.57 -19.15
CA SER A 78 -5.73 -12.67 -20.09
C SER A 78 -6.46 -13.85 -19.45
N GLY A 79 -6.37 -13.99 -18.12
CA GLY A 79 -7.05 -15.02 -17.32
C GLY A 79 -7.85 -14.45 -16.15
N GLY A 80 -8.46 -15.35 -15.37
CA GLY A 80 -9.32 -15.00 -14.23
C GLY A 80 -10.70 -14.49 -14.66
N ASP A 81 -11.59 -14.35 -13.69
CA ASP A 81 -12.97 -13.91 -13.89
C ASP A 81 -13.15 -12.39 -13.73
N THR A 82 -14.35 -11.92 -14.10
CA THR A 82 -14.82 -10.54 -13.91
C THR A 82 -16.00 -10.50 -12.94
N GLU A 83 -15.98 -11.37 -11.93
CA GLU A 83 -17.10 -11.51 -11.01
C GLU A 83 -16.86 -10.72 -9.72
N SER A 84 -17.95 -10.20 -9.14
CA SER A 84 -17.97 -9.48 -7.87
C SER A 84 -16.83 -8.45 -7.72
N GLN A 85 -15.85 -8.71 -6.84
CA GLN A 85 -14.75 -7.78 -6.55
C GLN A 85 -13.95 -7.40 -7.81
N ARG A 86 -13.83 -8.29 -8.81
CA ARG A 86 -13.00 -8.10 -10.01
C ARG A 86 -13.77 -7.51 -11.19
N LYS A 87 -15.05 -7.19 -11.02
CA LYS A 87 -15.95 -6.76 -12.10
C LYS A 87 -15.44 -5.59 -12.94
N ASN A 88 -14.67 -4.67 -12.33
CA ASN A 88 -14.16 -3.48 -13.03
C ASN A 88 -12.68 -3.63 -13.46
N ILE A 89 -12.14 -4.85 -13.46
CA ILE A 89 -10.76 -5.13 -13.92
C ILE A 89 -10.78 -5.45 -15.42
N ASP A 90 -10.94 -4.39 -16.22
CA ASP A 90 -11.02 -4.44 -17.68
C ASP A 90 -9.68 -4.20 -18.39
N GLY A 91 -8.62 -3.89 -17.64
CA GLY A 91 -7.34 -3.50 -18.20
C GLY A 91 -6.16 -3.72 -17.27
N LYS A 92 -4.96 -3.52 -17.81
CA LYS A 92 -3.75 -3.38 -17.01
C LYS A 92 -3.72 -1.97 -16.42
N GLY A 93 -3.33 -1.86 -15.15
CA GLY A 93 -3.32 -0.55 -14.49
C GLY A 93 -3.23 -0.62 -12.98
N LEU A 94 -3.31 0.55 -12.37
CA LEU A 94 -3.33 0.70 -10.91
C LEU A 94 -4.78 0.59 -10.41
N TYR A 95 -5.00 -0.27 -9.43
CA TYR A 95 -6.31 -0.51 -8.82
C TYR A 95 -6.27 -0.25 -7.32
N ILE A 96 -7.34 0.36 -6.80
CA ILE A 96 -7.60 0.53 -5.37
C ILE A 96 -8.77 -0.36 -4.95
N PHE A 97 -8.66 -0.99 -3.79
CA PHE A 97 -9.78 -1.73 -3.21
C PHE A 97 -10.74 -0.77 -2.52
N ASP A 98 -12.03 -0.89 -2.85
CA ASP A 98 -13.14 -0.17 -2.24
C ASP A 98 -14.02 -1.19 -1.52
N ALA A 99 -13.93 -1.21 -0.19
CA ALA A 99 -14.66 -2.16 0.65
C ALA A 99 -16.15 -1.80 0.80
N ASP A 100 -16.52 -0.55 0.57
CA ASP A 100 -17.90 -0.03 0.72
C ASP A 100 -18.77 -0.23 -0.54
N ALA A 101 -18.33 -1.11 -1.44
CA ALA A 101 -19.08 -1.45 -2.63
C ALA A 101 -20.48 -2.03 -2.29
N ALA A 102 -21.48 -1.67 -3.12
CA ALA A 102 -22.88 -2.05 -2.91
C ALA A 102 -23.15 -3.57 -2.88
N ASN A 103 -22.24 -4.39 -3.40
CA ASN A 103 -22.31 -5.86 -3.36
C ASN A 103 -22.00 -6.45 -1.97
N LYS A 104 -21.58 -5.64 -0.99
CA LYS A 104 -21.14 -6.06 0.36
C LYS A 104 -19.92 -6.98 0.37
N GLU A 105 -19.25 -7.14 -0.77
CA GLU A 105 -18.01 -7.90 -0.91
C GLU A 105 -16.83 -6.97 -1.21
N GLY A 106 -17.08 -5.70 -1.58
CA GLY A 106 -16.04 -4.80 -2.06
C GLY A 106 -15.83 -4.89 -3.57
N ARG A 107 -14.99 -4.00 -4.12
CA ARG A 107 -14.63 -3.98 -5.54
C ARG A 107 -13.25 -3.38 -5.78
N TRP A 108 -12.57 -3.85 -6.82
CA TRP A 108 -11.39 -3.21 -7.35
C TRP A 108 -11.81 -2.08 -8.28
N MET A 109 -11.35 -0.88 -7.99
CA MET A 109 -11.58 0.32 -8.78
C MET A 109 -10.30 0.75 -9.46
N CYS A 110 -10.37 0.99 -10.76
CA CYS A 110 -9.25 1.52 -11.49
C CYS A 110 -8.94 2.98 -11.07
N LEU A 111 -7.69 3.25 -10.69
CA LEU A 111 -7.17 4.62 -10.47
C LEU A 111 -6.67 5.22 -11.80
N PHE A 112 -5.88 4.45 -12.54
CA PHE A 112 -5.34 4.81 -13.85
C PHE A 112 -5.14 3.52 -14.66
N CYS A 113 -6.02 3.26 -15.63
CA CYS A 113 -5.94 2.09 -16.48
C CYS A 113 -5.96 2.52 -17.94
N TYR A 114 -5.14 1.83 -18.73
CA TYR A 114 -5.14 2.00 -20.17
C TYR A 114 -6.33 1.22 -20.72
N GLY A 115 -7.41 1.91 -21.10
CA GLY A 115 -8.59 1.20 -21.60
C GLY A 115 -9.91 1.96 -21.77
N PHE A 116 -9.96 3.28 -21.55
CA PHE A 116 -11.14 4.07 -21.90
C PHE A 116 -10.77 5.18 -22.89
N ALA A 117 -10.96 4.86 -24.18
CA ALA A 117 -11.48 5.78 -25.18
C ALA A 117 -12.81 5.17 -25.67
#